data_AF-A0A1E4RNK3-F1
#
_entry.id   AF-A0A1E4RNK3-F1
#
_cell.length_a   1.000
_cell.length_b   1.000
_cell.length_c   1.000
_cell.angle_alpha   90.00
_cell.angle_beta   90.00
_cell.angle_gamma   90.00
#
_symmetry.space_group_name_H-M   'P 1'
#
loop_
_entity.id
_entity.type
_entity.pdbx_description
1 polymer ?
#
loop_
_entity_poly.entity_id
_entity_poly.type
_entity_poly.pdbx_seq_one_letter_code
_entity_poly.pdbx_strand_id
1 'polypeptide(L)'
;MGSAEGNESSPDDKRSSRLSRLKRLKAKKAESERNNRKDLFDDYKKQKLQSINRKKIEKLKENAEEEVNKLDHKERGEDYERQRNLDWSIKDWEEWEKKTGKQRPGQVGFDNWSQLAASSYEKEISKLQVDKDDYNEKKQMLMRKYNITEPRDVRNIIDLKSEVKSSDIDKLVQNINETNDRRMKRRRDHDSEHDVSSYINEKNKQFNMKLNRQYDKD
;
A
#
# COMPACT_ATOMS: atom_id res chain seq x y z
N MET A 1 50.53 -61.08 50.45
CA MET A 1 51.12 -61.24 49.10
C MET A 1 49.99 -61.31 48.09
N GLY A 2 50.11 -60.60 46.96
CA GLY A 2 49.17 -60.63 45.83
C GLY A 2 48.41 -59.30 45.64
N SER A 3 49.11 -58.19 45.41
CA SER A 3 49.40 -57.64 44.08
C SER A 3 48.21 -56.82 43.53
N ALA A 4 48.24 -55.52 43.83
CA ALA A 4 47.46 -54.52 43.13
C ALA A 4 48.03 -54.36 41.72
N GLU A 5 47.40 -55.00 40.73
CA GLU A 5 47.72 -54.79 39.32
C GLU A 5 47.05 -53.49 38.83
N GLY A 6 47.78 -52.39 38.99
CA GLY A 6 47.52 -51.15 38.28
C GLY A 6 47.69 -51.38 36.78
N ASN A 7 46.59 -51.56 36.07
CA ASN A 7 46.56 -51.66 34.63
C ASN A 7 46.82 -50.26 34.01
N GLU A 8 48.10 -49.88 33.94
CA GLU A 8 48.53 -48.64 33.31
C GLU A 8 48.32 -48.71 31.79
N SER A 9 47.14 -48.30 31.33
CA SER A 9 46.88 -48.16 29.89
C SER A 9 47.89 -47.18 29.27
N SER A 10 48.40 -47.53 28.09
CA SER A 10 49.42 -46.78 27.34
C SER A 10 49.01 -45.30 27.19
N PRO A 11 49.96 -44.34 27.20
CA PRO A 11 49.66 -42.91 27.05
C PRO A 11 48.79 -42.59 25.82
N ASP A 12 48.93 -43.37 24.74
CA ASP A 12 48.13 -43.22 23.52
C ASP A 12 46.69 -43.74 23.67
N ASP A 13 46.46 -44.82 24.44
CA ASP A 13 45.10 -45.30 24.76
C ASP A 13 44.34 -44.26 25.61
N LYS A 14 45.05 -43.62 26.54
CA LYS A 14 44.50 -42.52 27.36
C LYS A 14 44.17 -41.29 26.51
N ARG A 15 44.97 -40.98 25.48
CA ARG A 15 44.69 -39.90 24.51
C ARG A 15 43.50 -40.24 23.62
N SER A 16 43.41 -41.47 23.12
CA SER A 16 42.30 -41.99 22.32
C SER A 16 40.97 -41.94 23.08
N SER A 17 40.96 -42.38 24.34
CA SER A 17 39.78 -42.31 25.22
C SER A 17 39.33 -40.86 25.52
N ARG A 18 40.28 -39.93 25.70
CA ARG A 18 39.96 -38.50 25.83
C ARG A 18 39.38 -37.92 24.54
N LEU A 19 39.91 -38.30 23.37
CA LEU A 19 39.41 -37.89 22.06
C LEU A 19 37.99 -38.41 21.79
N SER A 20 37.69 -39.67 22.13
CA SER A 20 36.36 -40.24 21.98
C SER A 20 35.35 -39.57 22.91
N ARG A 21 35.73 -39.29 24.16
CA ARG A 21 34.92 -38.51 25.11
C ARG A 21 34.65 -37.09 24.60
N LEU A 22 35.66 -36.42 24.04
CA LEU A 22 35.51 -35.08 23.46
C LEU A 22 34.58 -35.09 22.25
N LYS A 23 34.69 -36.10 21.36
CA LYS A 23 33.77 -36.29 20.24
C LYS A 23 32.32 -36.47 20.74
N ARG A 24 32.10 -37.30 21.78
CA ARG A 24 30.78 -37.50 22.39
C ARG A 24 30.22 -36.20 23.00
N LEU A 25 31.05 -35.42 23.68
CA LEU A 25 30.63 -34.13 24.25
C LEU A 25 30.28 -33.11 23.16
N LYS A 26 31.06 -33.05 22.07
CA LYS A 26 30.74 -32.21 20.91
C LYS A 26 29.42 -32.61 20.24
N ALA A 27 29.18 -33.91 20.08
CA ALA A 27 27.92 -34.43 19.53
C ALA A 27 26.73 -34.06 20.44
N LYS A 28 26.87 -34.24 21.76
CA LYS A 28 25.84 -33.85 22.74
C LYS A 28 25.58 -32.34 22.73
N LYS A 29 26.63 -31.52 22.58
CA LYS A 29 26.50 -30.07 22.45
C LYS A 29 25.70 -29.70 21.19
N ALA A 30 26.05 -30.28 20.04
CA ALA A 30 25.35 -30.04 18.79
C ALA A 30 23.88 -30.51 18.83
N GLU A 31 23.59 -31.62 19.51
CA GLU A 31 22.23 -32.10 19.73
C GLU A 31 21.43 -31.15 20.62
N SER A 32 22.01 -30.67 21.72
CA SER A 32 21.37 -29.67 22.58
C SER A 32 21.14 -28.35 21.85
N GLU A 33 22.10 -27.86 21.06
CA GLU A 33 21.94 -26.66 20.24
C GLU A 33 20.79 -26.80 19.23
N ARG A 34 20.66 -27.98 18.60
CA ARG A 34 19.55 -28.29 17.69
C ARG A 34 18.20 -28.33 18.40
N ASN A 35 18.13 -28.96 19.58
CA ASN A 35 16.89 -29.06 20.35
C ASN A 35 16.46 -27.67 20.87
N ASN A 36 17.39 -26.90 21.46
CA ASN A 36 17.12 -25.53 21.90
C ASN A 36 16.62 -24.65 20.76
N ARG A 37 17.18 -24.80 19.55
CA ARG A 37 16.72 -24.07 18.37
C ARG A 37 15.30 -24.47 17.96
N LYS A 38 14.96 -25.76 18.01
CA LYS A 38 13.59 -26.24 17.73
C LYS A 38 12.60 -25.70 18.76
N ASP A 39 12.93 -25.79 20.05
CA ASP A 39 12.08 -25.31 21.13
C ASP A 39 11.83 -23.81 21.01
N LEU A 40 12.86 -23.02 20.70
CA LEU A 40 12.72 -21.59 20.44
C LEU A 40 11.74 -21.28 19.29
N PHE A 41 11.79 -22.05 18.20
CA PHE A 41 10.83 -21.88 17.09
C PHE A 41 9.41 -22.28 17.49
N ASP A 42 9.25 -23.36 18.24
CA ASP A 42 7.94 -23.85 18.63
C ASP A 42 7.29 -22.93 19.68
N ASP A 43 8.07 -22.36 20.58
CA ASP A 43 7.58 -21.35 21.53
C ASP A 43 7.20 -20.05 20.82
N TYR A 44 7.97 -19.62 19.82
CA TYR A 44 7.58 -18.49 18.97
C TYR A 44 6.27 -18.76 18.22
N LYS A 45 6.09 -19.96 17.66
CA LYS A 45 4.81 -20.35 17.02
C LYS A 45 3.66 -20.35 18.01
N LYS A 46 3.84 -20.91 19.22
CA LYS A 46 2.83 -20.91 20.28
C LYS A 46 2.46 -19.49 20.68
N GLN A 47 3.43 -18.60 20.88
CA GLN A 47 3.18 -17.21 21.22
C GLN A 47 2.38 -16.49 20.13
N LYS A 48 2.73 -16.71 18.85
CA LYS A 48 1.97 -16.18 17.71
C LYS A 48 0.54 -16.72 17.68
N LEU A 49 0.34 -18.03 17.86
CA LEU A 49 -0.99 -18.63 17.91
C LEU A 49 -1.81 -18.12 19.10
N GLN A 50 -1.20 -17.94 20.27
CA GLN A 50 -1.84 -17.34 21.43
C GLN A 50 -2.27 -15.89 21.16
N SER A 51 -1.45 -15.08 20.49
CA SER A 51 -1.83 -13.72 20.09
C SER A 51 -3.03 -13.72 19.14
N ILE A 52 -3.04 -14.60 18.14
CA ILE A 52 -4.16 -14.75 17.20
C ILE A 52 -5.43 -15.20 17.92
N ASN A 53 -5.33 -16.21 18.80
CA ASN A 53 -6.46 -16.72 19.57
C ASN A 53 -7.00 -15.67 20.53
N ARG A 54 -6.14 -14.89 21.19
CA ARG A 54 -6.55 -13.75 22.05
C ARG A 54 -7.38 -12.74 21.26
N LYS A 55 -6.91 -12.30 20.09
CA LYS A 55 -7.66 -11.38 19.22
C LYS A 55 -9.00 -11.96 18.76
N LYS A 56 -9.05 -13.27 18.49
CA LYS A 56 -10.29 -13.96 18.11
C LYS A 56 -11.30 -14.01 19.26
N ILE A 57 -10.84 -14.29 20.47
CA ILE A 57 -11.67 -14.28 21.69
C ILE A 57 -12.15 -12.86 21.99
N GLU A 58 -11.28 -11.87 21.89
CA GLU A 58 -11.61 -10.45 22.08
C GLU A 58 -12.70 -10.00 21.11
N LYS A 59 -12.55 -10.29 19.81
CA LYS A 59 -13.57 -9.99 18.81
C LYS A 59 -14.88 -10.73 19.06
N LEU A 60 -14.82 -11.99 19.52
CA LEU A 60 -16.03 -12.74 19.88
C LEU A 60 -16.75 -12.10 21.09
N LYS A 61 -15.98 -11.62 22.07
CA LYS A 61 -16.52 -10.91 23.25
C LYS A 61 -17.15 -9.58 22.85
N GLU A 62 -16.48 -8.79 22.02
CA GLU A 62 -16.99 -7.53 21.48
C GLU A 62 -18.31 -7.74 20.72
N ASN A 63 -18.36 -8.74 19.83
CA ASN A 63 -19.60 -9.09 19.12
C ASN A 63 -20.73 -9.50 20.08
N ALA A 64 -20.41 -10.27 21.13
CA ALA A 64 -21.40 -10.67 22.12
C ALA A 64 -21.92 -9.46 22.94
N GLU A 65 -21.04 -8.53 23.32
CA GLU A 65 -21.40 -7.28 23.99
C GLU A 65 -22.31 -6.41 23.09
N GLU A 66 -21.99 -6.30 21.79
CA GLU A 66 -22.87 -5.61 20.84
C GLU A 66 -24.26 -6.26 20.72
N GLU A 67 -24.33 -7.59 20.71
CA GLU A 67 -25.61 -8.32 20.68
C GLU A 67 -26.43 -8.09 21.95
N VAL A 68 -25.79 -8.12 23.12
CA VAL A 68 -26.44 -7.78 24.40
C VAL A 68 -26.95 -6.34 24.38
N ASN A 69 -26.13 -5.38 23.95
CA ASN A 69 -26.55 -3.98 23.86
C ASN A 69 -27.75 -3.81 22.90
N LYS A 70 -27.74 -4.49 21.75
CA LYS A 70 -28.87 -4.49 20.80
C LYS A 70 -30.15 -5.03 21.43
N LEU A 71 -30.07 -6.10 22.22
CA LEU A 71 -31.21 -6.66 22.93
C LEU A 71 -31.74 -5.69 24.00
N ASP A 72 -30.86 -5.12 24.81
CA ASP A 72 -31.20 -4.12 25.83
C ASP A 72 -31.95 -2.91 25.24
N HIS A 73 -31.46 -2.35 24.12
CA HIS A 73 -32.14 -1.24 23.45
C HIS A 73 -33.50 -1.65 22.86
N LYS A 74 -33.60 -2.87 22.32
CA LYS A 74 -34.87 -3.41 21.81
C LYS A 74 -35.90 -3.61 22.94
N GLU A 75 -35.48 -4.09 24.10
CA GLU A 75 -36.35 -4.23 25.28
C GLU A 75 -36.83 -2.88 25.82
N ARG A 76 -35.98 -1.84 25.77
CA ARG A 76 -36.33 -0.46 26.13
C ARG A 76 -37.17 0.26 25.07
N GLY A 77 -37.28 -0.29 23.86
CA GLY A 77 -38.01 0.31 22.73
C GLY A 77 -37.25 1.46 22.05
N GLU A 78 -35.92 1.52 22.21
CA GLU A 78 -35.04 2.52 21.60
C GLU A 78 -34.41 2.00 20.31
N ASP A 79 -34.10 2.90 19.37
CA ASP A 79 -33.39 2.55 18.13
C ASP A 79 -31.87 2.55 18.36
N TYR A 80 -31.28 1.35 18.41
CA TYR A 80 -29.84 1.12 18.62
C TYR A 80 -28.97 1.86 17.60
N GLU A 81 -29.36 1.83 16.32
CA GLU A 81 -28.58 2.43 15.24
C GLU A 81 -28.56 3.96 15.36
N ARG A 82 -29.69 4.54 15.79
CA ARG A 82 -29.79 5.97 16.06
C ARG A 82 -28.86 6.41 17.19
N GLN A 83 -28.83 5.66 18.29
CA GLN A 83 -27.96 5.97 19.43
C GLN A 83 -26.49 5.84 19.04
N ARG A 84 -26.11 4.75 18.35
CA ARG A 84 -24.74 4.55 17.87
C ARG A 84 -24.26 5.66 16.95
N ASN A 85 -25.14 6.17 16.08
CA ASN A 85 -24.81 7.28 15.19
C ASN A 85 -24.61 8.61 15.93
N LEU A 86 -25.21 8.78 17.11
CA LEU A 86 -24.99 9.97 17.96
C LEU A 86 -23.64 9.94 18.67
N ASP A 87 -23.10 8.75 18.94
CA ASP A 87 -21.84 8.56 19.66
C ASP A 87 -20.59 8.72 18.79
N TRP A 88 -20.73 8.94 17.47
CA TRP A 88 -19.58 9.18 16.59
C TRP A 88 -18.88 10.50 16.93
N SER A 89 -17.61 10.41 17.35
CA SER A 89 -16.79 11.58 17.63
C SER A 89 -16.23 12.19 16.35
N ILE A 90 -15.89 13.50 16.40
CA ILE A 90 -15.17 14.18 15.31
C ILE A 90 -13.87 13.44 14.96
N LYS A 91 -13.18 12.87 15.96
CA LYS A 91 -11.96 12.08 15.76
C LYS A 91 -12.22 10.79 14.97
N ASP A 92 -13.28 10.08 15.30
CA ASP A 92 -13.66 8.84 14.61
C ASP A 92 -14.07 9.13 13.17
N TRP A 93 -14.73 10.27 12.95
CA TRP A 93 -15.08 10.75 11.62
C TRP A 93 -13.84 11.10 10.79
N GLU A 94 -12.84 11.79 11.35
CA GLU A 94 -11.58 12.07 10.66
C GLU A 94 -10.78 10.80 10.34
N GLU A 95 -10.75 9.82 11.25
CA GLU A 95 -10.10 8.53 11.00
C GLU A 95 -10.83 7.72 9.92
N TRP A 96 -12.16 7.75 9.96
CA TRP A 96 -13.00 7.15 8.94
C TRP A 96 -12.78 7.81 7.58
N GLU A 97 -12.76 9.14 7.50
CA GLU A 97 -12.47 9.91 6.29
C GLU A 97 -11.04 9.65 5.78
N LYS A 98 -10.04 9.53 6.66
CA LYS A 98 -8.68 9.11 6.26
C LYS A 98 -8.65 7.70 5.66
N LYS A 99 -9.52 6.81 6.14
CA LYS A 99 -9.65 5.42 5.69
C LYS A 99 -10.46 5.29 4.40
N THR A 100 -11.54 6.04 4.25
CA THR A 100 -12.48 5.99 3.11
C THR A 100 -12.15 7.00 2.02
N GLY A 101 -11.69 8.20 2.37
CA GLY A 101 -11.30 9.27 1.43
C GLY A 101 -10.11 8.93 0.53
N LYS A 102 -9.43 7.81 0.79
CA LYS A 102 -8.38 7.25 -0.09
C LYS A 102 -8.88 6.16 -1.05
N GLN A 103 -10.11 5.68 -0.87
CA GLN A 103 -10.72 4.78 -1.84
C GLN A 103 -11.05 5.63 -3.07
N ARG A 104 -10.18 5.58 -4.08
CA ARG A 104 -10.52 6.14 -5.39
C ARG A 104 -11.85 5.49 -5.78
N PRO A 105 -12.89 6.26 -6.13
CA PRO A 105 -14.12 5.67 -6.63
C PRO A 105 -13.72 4.66 -7.69
N GLY A 106 -14.24 3.43 -7.56
CA GLY A 106 -13.92 2.33 -8.46
C GLY A 106 -13.96 2.84 -9.89
N GLN A 107 -12.95 2.51 -10.69
CA GLN A 107 -12.78 3.09 -12.01
C GLN A 107 -13.98 2.67 -12.87
N VAL A 108 -15.00 3.53 -12.90
CA VAL A 108 -16.17 3.37 -13.75
C VAL A 108 -15.66 3.27 -15.18
N GLY A 109 -16.30 2.42 -15.98
CA GLY A 109 -15.95 2.24 -17.38
C GLY A 109 -15.93 3.56 -18.15
N PHE A 110 -15.40 3.53 -19.37
CA PHE A 110 -15.53 4.67 -20.25
C PHE A 110 -17.00 4.87 -20.64
N ASP A 111 -17.59 5.99 -20.22
CA ASP A 111 -18.97 6.35 -20.56
C ASP A 111 -19.03 7.40 -21.69
N ASN A 112 -18.39 8.57 -21.49
CA ASN A 112 -18.40 9.68 -22.43
C ASN A 112 -17.03 10.39 -22.52
N TRP A 113 -16.68 10.85 -23.72
CA TRP A 113 -15.50 11.66 -24.00
C TRP A 113 -15.47 12.96 -23.20
N SER A 114 -16.61 13.61 -22.99
CA SER A 114 -16.66 14.86 -22.21
C SER A 114 -16.33 14.62 -20.74
N GLN A 115 -16.87 13.56 -20.14
CA GLN A 115 -16.59 13.18 -18.75
C GLN A 115 -15.15 12.73 -18.58
N LEU A 116 -14.62 11.94 -19.53
CA LEU A 116 -13.22 11.53 -19.53
C LEU A 116 -12.29 12.75 -19.61
N ALA A 117 -12.62 13.72 -20.47
CA ALA A 117 -11.86 14.96 -20.60
C ALA A 117 -11.90 15.77 -19.30
N ALA A 118 -13.09 15.97 -18.71
CA ALA A 118 -13.26 16.69 -17.45
C ALA A 118 -12.47 16.03 -16.31
N SER A 119 -12.57 14.70 -16.15
CA SER A 119 -11.82 13.96 -15.14
C SER A 119 -10.30 14.05 -15.36
N SER A 120 -9.84 13.98 -16.61
CA SER A 120 -8.42 14.14 -16.91
C SER A 120 -7.90 15.54 -16.59
N TYR A 121 -8.70 16.57 -16.87
CA TYR A 121 -8.41 17.97 -16.59
C TYR A 121 -8.36 18.24 -15.08
N GLU A 122 -9.35 17.79 -14.31
CA GLU A 122 -9.36 17.91 -12.85
C GLU A 122 -8.14 17.25 -12.21
N LYS A 123 -7.74 16.08 -12.72
CA LYS A 123 -6.55 15.38 -12.26
C LYS A 123 -5.27 16.13 -12.59
N GLU A 124 -5.20 16.82 -13.72
CA GLU A 124 -4.06 17.65 -14.10
C GLU A 124 -3.99 18.92 -13.24
N ILE A 125 -5.13 19.60 -13.03
CA ILE A 125 -5.23 20.74 -12.10
C ILE A 125 -4.81 20.36 -10.70
N SER A 126 -5.29 19.22 -10.19
CA SER A 126 -4.98 18.77 -8.83
C SER A 126 -3.47 18.55 -8.64
N LYS A 127 -2.71 18.28 -9.70
CA LYS A 127 -1.25 18.12 -9.65
C LYS A 127 -0.51 19.42 -9.88
N LEU A 128 -1.16 20.44 -10.44
CA LEU A 128 -0.54 21.71 -10.74
C LEU A 128 -0.22 22.44 -9.43
N GLN A 129 1.07 22.71 -9.20
CA GLN A 129 1.51 23.53 -8.09
C GLN A 129 1.50 24.99 -8.52
N VAL A 130 0.69 25.80 -7.85
CA VAL A 130 0.56 27.24 -8.13
C VAL A 130 1.39 28.02 -7.12
N ASP A 131 2.35 28.79 -7.63
CA ASP A 131 3.09 29.77 -6.84
C ASP A 131 2.22 31.00 -6.58
N LYS A 132 1.88 31.23 -5.31
CA LYS A 132 0.97 32.31 -4.89
C LYS A 132 1.67 33.66 -4.87
N ASP A 133 2.99 33.69 -4.64
CA ASP A 133 3.73 34.93 -4.49
C ASP A 133 4.00 35.55 -5.86
N ASP A 134 4.49 34.74 -6.79
CA ASP A 134 4.64 35.10 -8.22
C ASP A 134 3.32 35.58 -8.83
N TYR A 135 2.19 34.95 -8.44
CA TYR A 135 0.86 35.36 -8.85
C TYR A 135 0.48 36.75 -8.31
N ASN A 136 0.75 37.01 -7.02
CA ASN A 136 0.45 38.30 -6.40
C ASN A 136 1.31 39.43 -7.00
N GLU A 137 2.58 39.18 -7.30
CA GLU A 137 3.45 40.14 -7.97
C GLU A 137 2.93 40.52 -9.36
N LYS A 138 2.63 39.49 -10.19
CA LYS A 138 2.04 39.69 -11.53
C LYS A 138 0.71 40.45 -11.44
N LYS A 139 -0.13 40.12 -10.44
CA LYS A 139 -1.39 40.82 -10.18
C LYS A 139 -1.17 42.30 -9.87
N GLN A 140 -0.20 42.64 -9.01
CA GLN A 140 0.14 44.03 -8.70
C GLN A 140 0.71 44.78 -9.91
N MET A 141 1.57 44.13 -10.71
CA MET A 141 2.10 44.72 -11.94
C MET A 141 0.99 45.05 -12.94
N LEU A 142 0.03 44.15 -13.13
CA LEU A 142 -1.14 44.40 -13.96
C LEU A 142 -1.99 45.56 -13.42
N MET A 143 -2.25 45.60 -12.11
CA MET A 143 -2.98 46.72 -11.48
C MET A 143 -2.30 48.06 -11.76
N ARG A 144 -0.97 48.12 -11.63
CA ARG A 144 -0.19 49.33 -11.92
C ARG A 144 -0.21 49.70 -13.40
N LYS A 145 -0.03 48.72 -14.29
CA LYS A 145 0.04 48.92 -15.75
C LYS A 145 -1.27 49.46 -16.33
N TYR A 146 -2.41 49.05 -15.77
CA TYR A 146 -3.73 49.48 -16.23
C TYR A 146 -4.42 50.48 -15.29
N ASN A 147 -3.69 51.03 -14.31
CA ASN A 147 -4.16 52.02 -13.32
C ASN A 147 -5.46 51.61 -12.59
N ILE A 148 -5.57 50.34 -12.22
CA ILE A 148 -6.76 49.78 -11.56
C ILE A 148 -6.68 49.98 -10.06
N THR A 149 -7.77 50.49 -9.48
CA THR A 149 -7.88 50.75 -8.03
C THR A 149 -8.46 49.55 -7.29
N GLU A 150 -9.44 48.86 -7.89
CA GLU A 150 -10.16 47.74 -7.29
C GLU A 150 -9.57 46.38 -7.74
N PRO A 151 -9.18 45.49 -6.80
CA PRO A 151 -8.58 44.19 -7.16
C PRO A 151 -9.47 43.26 -8.00
N ARG A 152 -10.78 43.53 -8.08
CA ARG A 152 -11.76 42.73 -8.83
C ARG A 152 -11.63 42.93 -10.34
N ASP A 153 -11.27 44.12 -10.78
CA ASP A 153 -11.23 44.49 -12.21
C ASP A 153 -10.03 43.85 -12.92
N VAL A 154 -9.06 43.33 -12.16
CA VAL A 154 -7.87 42.65 -12.68
C VAL A 154 -8.21 41.37 -13.44
N ARG A 155 -9.30 40.69 -13.09
CA ARG A 155 -9.75 39.46 -13.77
C ARG A 155 -10.20 39.67 -15.21
N ASN A 156 -10.69 40.87 -15.52
CA ASN A 156 -11.24 41.19 -16.84
C ASN A 156 -10.16 41.72 -17.80
N ILE A 157 -8.92 41.91 -17.33
CA ILE A 157 -7.81 42.36 -18.15
C ILE A 157 -7.28 41.18 -18.96
N ILE A 158 -7.19 41.36 -20.27
CA ILE A 158 -6.45 40.46 -21.16
C ILE A 158 -5.17 41.17 -21.58
N ASP A 159 -4.04 40.83 -20.97
CA ASP A 159 -2.73 41.36 -21.38
C ASP A 159 -2.21 40.55 -22.58
N LEU A 160 -2.61 40.95 -23.78
CA LEU A 160 -2.32 40.25 -25.04
C LEU A 160 -0.81 40.15 -25.35
N LYS A 161 0.02 40.93 -24.67
CA LYS A 161 1.49 40.95 -24.82
C LYS A 161 2.22 40.40 -23.58
N SER A 162 1.63 39.48 -22.83
CA SER A 162 2.33 38.86 -21.71
C SER A 162 3.47 37.96 -22.21
N GLU A 163 4.71 38.32 -21.87
CA GLU A 163 5.87 37.44 -22.07
C GLU A 163 5.91 36.40 -20.95
N VAL A 164 5.89 35.12 -21.33
CA VAL A 164 5.93 34.01 -20.38
C VAL A 164 7.39 33.71 -20.04
N LYS A 165 7.70 33.50 -18.75
CA LYS A 165 9.05 33.12 -18.30
C LYS A 165 9.43 31.77 -18.94
N SER A 166 10.66 31.62 -19.42
CA SER A 166 11.16 30.35 -19.99
C SER A 166 10.95 29.15 -19.04
N SER A 167 11.15 29.35 -17.75
CA SER A 167 10.95 28.32 -16.72
C SER A 167 9.51 27.77 -16.70
N ASP A 168 8.52 28.59 -17.01
CA ASP A 168 7.11 28.19 -17.01
C ASP A 168 6.79 27.37 -18.27
N ILE A 169 7.45 27.68 -19.38
CA ILE A 169 7.38 26.90 -20.63
C ILE A 169 8.01 25.51 -20.39
N ASP A 170 9.17 25.44 -19.74
CA ASP A 170 9.84 24.17 -19.45
C ASP A 170 8.99 23.25 -18.56
N LYS A 171 8.34 23.81 -17.53
CA LYS A 171 7.38 23.08 -16.68
C LYS A 171 6.20 22.54 -17.49
N LEU A 172 5.65 23.33 -18.42
CA LEU A 172 4.57 22.89 -19.30
C LEU A 172 5.01 21.73 -20.18
N VAL A 173 6.17 21.85 -20.82
CA VAL A 173 6.74 20.79 -21.68
C VAL A 173 6.98 19.52 -20.86
N GLN A 174 7.52 19.64 -19.65
CA GLN A 174 7.70 18.51 -18.74
C GLN A 174 6.36 17.81 -18.43
N ASN A 175 5.32 18.57 -18.09
CA ASN A 175 4.00 18.01 -17.81
C ASN A 175 3.40 17.28 -19.03
N ILE A 176 3.57 17.82 -20.23
CA ILE A 176 3.14 17.17 -21.49
C ILE A 176 3.90 15.86 -21.72
N ASN A 177 5.22 15.86 -21.50
CA ASN A 177 6.02 14.65 -21.65
C ASN A 177 5.64 13.57 -20.63
N GLU A 178 5.44 13.95 -19.35
CA GLU A 178 5.00 13.02 -18.31
C GLU A 178 3.63 12.40 -18.60
N THR A 179 2.68 13.19 -19.13
CA THR A 179 1.36 12.68 -19.51
C THR A 179 1.45 11.72 -20.69
N ASN A 180 2.30 12.00 -21.68
CA ASN A 180 2.60 11.10 -22.79
C ASN A 180 3.27 9.81 -22.32
N ASP A 181 4.27 9.88 -21.44
CA ASP A 181 4.95 8.70 -20.90
C ASP A 181 4.00 7.78 -20.13
N ARG A 182 3.10 8.36 -19.32
CA ARG A 182 2.04 7.60 -18.63
C ARG A 182 1.12 6.88 -19.61
N ARG A 183 0.80 7.50 -20.75
CA ARG A 183 -0.01 6.86 -21.81
C ARG A 183 0.77 5.75 -22.51
N MET A 184 2.06 5.95 -22.79
CA MET A 184 2.90 4.97 -23.48
C MET A 184 3.23 3.77 -22.60
N LYS A 185 3.46 3.96 -21.30
CA LYS A 185 3.72 2.87 -20.35
C LYS A 185 2.58 1.85 -20.32
N ARG A 186 1.33 2.32 -20.26
CA ARG A 186 0.14 1.45 -20.29
C ARG A 186 0.03 0.59 -21.55
N ARG A 187 0.57 1.05 -22.69
CA ARG A 187 0.60 0.27 -23.93
C ARG A 187 1.64 -0.85 -23.86
N ARG A 188 2.83 -0.56 -23.32
CA ARG A 188 3.95 -1.52 -23.23
C ARG A 188 3.65 -2.69 -22.28
N ASP A 189 3.04 -2.41 -21.12
CA ASP A 189 2.75 -3.46 -20.13
C ASP A 189 1.79 -4.52 -20.73
N HIS A 190 0.83 -4.09 -21.57
CA HIS A 190 -0.14 -4.96 -22.23
C HIS A 190 0.46 -5.89 -23.30
N ASP A 191 1.63 -5.58 -23.86
CA ASP A 191 2.25 -6.41 -24.89
C ASP A 191 2.98 -7.65 -24.32
N SER A 192 3.35 -7.61 -23.03
CA SER A 192 4.21 -8.61 -22.37
C SER A 192 3.48 -9.85 -21.82
N GLU A 193 2.15 -9.80 -21.70
CA GLU A 193 1.36 -10.74 -20.90
C GLU A 193 0.85 -11.97 -21.67
N HIS A 194 1.13 -12.07 -22.97
CA HIS A 194 0.51 -13.08 -23.82
C HIS A 194 1.52 -14.06 -24.40
N ASP A 195 1.28 -15.35 -24.18
CA ASP A 195 2.09 -16.44 -24.73
C ASP A 195 2.07 -16.38 -26.26
N VAL A 196 3.24 -16.14 -26.84
CA VAL A 196 3.45 -15.98 -28.29
C VAL A 196 3.07 -17.26 -29.05
N SER A 197 2.95 -18.39 -28.35
CA SER A 197 2.66 -19.72 -28.92
C SER A 197 1.26 -19.88 -29.53
N SER A 198 0.28 -19.02 -29.19
CA SER A 198 -1.12 -19.17 -29.63
C SER A 198 -1.51 -18.32 -30.85
N TYR A 199 -0.60 -17.52 -31.41
CA TYR A 199 -0.93 -16.55 -32.46
C TYR A 199 0.02 -16.64 -33.66
N ILE A 200 -0.57 -16.66 -34.87
CA ILE A 200 0.20 -16.72 -36.14
C ILE A 200 0.74 -15.34 -36.54
N ASN A 201 0.02 -14.26 -36.22
CA ASN A 201 0.44 -12.88 -36.48
C ASN A 201 -0.14 -11.90 -35.44
N GLU A 202 0.39 -10.68 -35.38
CA GLU A 202 -0.03 -9.66 -34.41
C GLU A 202 -1.50 -9.23 -34.58
N LYS A 203 -2.01 -9.17 -35.82
CA LYS A 203 -3.43 -8.85 -36.08
C LYS A 203 -4.37 -9.97 -35.61
N ASN A 204 -3.95 -11.22 -35.75
CA ASN A 204 -4.65 -12.42 -35.31
C ASN A 204 -4.66 -12.48 -33.78
N LYS A 205 -3.55 -12.13 -33.13
CA LYS A 205 -3.47 -11.90 -31.68
C LYS A 205 -4.50 -10.87 -31.20
N GLN A 206 -4.51 -9.67 -31.80
CA GLN A 206 -5.47 -8.62 -31.45
C GLN A 206 -6.93 -9.03 -31.70
N PHE A 207 -7.18 -9.79 -32.76
CA PHE A 207 -8.51 -10.32 -33.07
C PHE A 207 -8.97 -11.34 -32.03
N ASN A 208 -8.14 -12.32 -31.68
CA ASN A 208 -8.47 -13.31 -30.65
C ASN A 208 -8.64 -12.65 -29.28
N MET A 209 -7.81 -11.66 -28.92
CA MET A 209 -8.02 -10.86 -27.70
C MET A 209 -9.38 -10.17 -27.67
N LYS A 210 -9.85 -9.65 -28.81
CA LYS A 210 -11.16 -9.03 -28.91
C LYS A 210 -12.28 -10.06 -28.71
N LEU A 211 -12.11 -11.28 -29.24
CA LEU A 211 -13.04 -12.38 -29.00
C LEU A 211 -13.07 -12.79 -27.53
N ASN A 212 -11.91 -13.04 -26.92
CA ASN A 212 -11.81 -13.43 -25.52
C ASN A 212 -12.46 -12.39 -24.58
N ARG A 213 -12.26 -11.09 -24.84
CA ARG A 213 -12.91 -10.01 -24.08
C ARG A 213 -14.45 -10.05 -24.13
N GLN A 214 -15.00 -10.56 -25.23
CA GLN A 214 -16.45 -10.58 -25.48
C GLN A 214 -17.10 -11.90 -25.05
N TYR A 215 -16.39 -13.03 -25.20
CA TYR A 215 -16.95 -14.37 -25.07
C TYR A 215 -16.38 -15.19 -23.91
N ASP A 216 -15.18 -14.90 -23.41
CA ASP A 216 -14.57 -15.63 -22.27
C ASP A 216 -14.86 -14.99 -20.91
N LYS A 217 -15.83 -14.07 -20.84
CA LYS A 217 -16.28 -13.47 -19.57
C LYS A 217 -17.37 -14.33 -18.94
N ASP A 218 -16.96 -15.27 -18.11
CA ASP A 218 -17.73 -15.80 -16.97
C ASP A 218 -17.16 -15.24 -15.66
#